data_AF-A0A3P7KI62-F1
#
_entry.id   AF-A0A3P7KI62-F1
#
_cell.length_a   1.000
_cell.length_b   1.000
_cell.length_c   1.000
_cell.angle_alpha   90.00
_cell.angle_beta   90.00
_cell.angle_gamma   90.00
#
_symmetry.space_group_name_H-M   'P 1'
#
loop_
_entity.id
_entity.type
_entity.pdbx_description
1 polymer ?
#
loop_
_entity_poly.entity_id
_entity_poly.type
_entity_poly.pdbx_seq_one_letter_code
_entity_poly.pdbx_strand_id
1 'polypeptide(L)'
;MSGDSGEGSSQSQPSQFEWELCRENVKPLKTGRRIDAINEALAHTTYGSKAETLANQKFNEMMGKCETADDPLKFCLEFCKWFEQTFPHGRQRLFYSLLWKVVHKYAKCPEYLDDERMLRIWENLADNSLGHGWEIYQHANTIGSLLRLAIV
;
A
#
# COMPACT_ATOMS: atom_id res chain seq x y z
N MET A 1 3.52 51.02 -35.55
CA MET A 1 3.89 50.19 -36.71
C MET A 1 5.23 49.58 -36.36
N SER A 2 5.46 48.30 -36.12
CA SER A 2 4.72 47.02 -36.19
C SER A 2 5.56 46.07 -35.31
N GLY A 3 5.01 45.26 -34.39
CA GLY A 3 4.37 43.97 -34.66
C GLY A 3 5.39 42.83 -34.55
N ASP A 4 5.37 42.08 -33.43
CA ASP A 4 6.01 40.75 -33.26
C ASP A 4 5.27 40.04 -32.10
N SER A 5 4.18 39.30 -32.32
CA SER A 5 4.12 37.87 -32.71
C SER A 5 4.97 37.01 -31.76
N GLY A 6 4.48 36.48 -30.65
CA GLY A 6 3.36 35.52 -30.58
C GLY A 6 3.87 34.07 -30.59
N GLU A 7 4.75 33.68 -29.65
CA GLU A 7 5.18 32.28 -29.49
C GLU A 7 4.10 31.46 -28.77
N GLY A 8 3.31 30.73 -29.56
CA GLY A 8 2.40 29.69 -29.08
C GLY A 8 3.19 28.47 -28.64
N SER A 9 3.33 28.28 -27.33
CA SER A 9 3.85 27.04 -26.74
C SER A 9 2.87 25.90 -27.07
N SER A 10 3.30 24.99 -27.94
CA SER A 10 2.52 23.82 -28.35
C SER A 10 2.33 22.90 -27.14
N GLN A 11 1.15 22.95 -26.52
CA GLN A 11 0.72 21.94 -25.57
C GLN A 11 0.58 20.61 -26.31
N SER A 12 1.53 19.70 -26.08
CA SER A 12 1.44 18.30 -26.48
C SER A 12 0.22 17.68 -25.80
N GLN A 13 -0.81 17.37 -26.61
CA GLN A 13 -1.95 16.57 -26.19
C GLN A 13 -1.45 15.20 -25.66
N PRO A 14 -1.97 14.70 -24.53
CA PRO A 14 -1.59 13.39 -24.03
C PRO A 14 -2.02 12.33 -25.05
N SER A 15 -1.04 11.66 -25.64
CA SER A 15 -1.28 10.62 -26.64
C SER A 15 -2.11 9.49 -26.04
N GLN A 16 -3.13 9.06 -26.78
CA GLN A 16 -4.14 8.02 -26.48
C GLN A 16 -3.56 6.60 -26.19
N PHE A 17 -2.26 6.49 -25.94
CA PHE A 17 -1.48 5.25 -25.88
C PHE A 17 -0.68 5.07 -24.58
N GLU A 18 -0.79 5.97 -23.59
CA GLU A 18 -0.11 5.77 -22.30
C GLU A 18 -0.60 4.51 -21.55
N TRP A 19 -1.85 4.10 -21.78
CA TRP A 19 -2.42 2.88 -21.21
C TRP A 19 -1.75 1.61 -21.75
N GLU A 20 -1.19 1.62 -22.96
CA GLU A 20 -0.50 0.46 -23.54
C GLU A 20 0.88 0.23 -22.92
N LEU A 21 1.56 1.31 -22.52
CA LEU A 21 2.86 1.26 -21.82
C LEU A 21 2.74 0.77 -20.37
N CYS A 22 1.58 0.89 -19.73
CA CYS A 22 1.36 0.43 -18.36
C CYS A 22 0.89 -1.02 -18.25
N ARG A 23 0.57 -1.71 -19.36
CA ARG A 23 0.06 -3.09 -19.31
C ARG A 23 1.07 -4.10 -18.74
N GLU A 24 2.37 -3.89 -18.93
CA GLU A 24 3.39 -4.86 -18.50
C GLU A 24 3.86 -4.72 -17.04
N ASN A 25 3.51 -3.62 -16.34
CA ASN A 25 4.04 -3.34 -14.98
C ASN A 25 3.04 -3.52 -13.83
N VAL A 26 1.80 -3.91 -14.15
CA VAL A 26 0.72 -4.12 -13.17
C VAL A 26 0.97 -5.44 -12.44
N LYS A 27 1.39 -5.38 -11.15
CA LYS A 27 1.34 -6.57 -10.27
C LYS A 27 -0.08 -7.14 -10.31
N PRO A 28 -0.29 -8.41 -10.69
CA PRO A 28 -1.61 -9.03 -10.60
C PRO A 28 -2.03 -9.03 -9.13
N LEU A 29 -3.07 -8.27 -8.79
CA LEU A 29 -3.70 -8.36 -7.47
C LEU A 29 -4.66 -9.55 -7.49
N LYS A 30 -4.60 -10.40 -6.47
CA LYS A 30 -5.42 -11.63 -6.35
C LYS A 30 -6.94 -11.35 -6.37
N THR A 31 -7.37 -10.11 -6.16
CA THR A 31 -8.80 -9.71 -6.05
C THR A 31 -9.29 -8.71 -7.10
N GLY A 32 -8.49 -8.41 -8.14
CA GLY A 32 -8.84 -7.38 -9.13
C GLY A 32 -8.74 -5.94 -8.59
N ARG A 33 -8.80 -4.93 -9.48
CA ARG A 33 -8.72 -3.49 -9.15
C ARG A 33 -10.02 -2.78 -9.50
N ARG A 34 -10.42 -1.79 -8.70
CA ARG A 34 -11.46 -0.83 -9.09
C ARG A 34 -10.92 0.11 -10.16
N ILE A 35 -11.69 0.34 -11.22
CA ILE A 35 -11.31 1.19 -12.36
C ILE A 35 -11.03 2.64 -11.92
N ASP A 36 -11.81 3.15 -10.96
CA ASP A 36 -11.63 4.51 -10.41
C ASP A 36 -10.23 4.70 -9.79
N ALA A 37 -9.73 3.68 -9.08
CA ALA A 37 -8.41 3.71 -8.46
C ALA A 37 -7.28 3.68 -9.48
N ILE A 38 -7.50 3.05 -10.64
CA ILE A 38 -6.53 3.08 -11.75
C ILE A 38 -6.45 4.51 -12.31
N ASN A 39 -7.60 5.16 -12.54
CA ASN A 39 -7.65 6.52 -13.06
C ASN A 39 -7.01 7.52 -12.08
N GLU A 40 -7.27 7.37 -10.79
CA GLU A 40 -6.68 8.22 -9.75
C GLU A 40 -5.16 8.00 -9.62
N ALA A 41 -4.67 6.76 -9.70
CA ALA A 41 -3.24 6.45 -9.68
C ALA A 41 -2.50 6.93 -10.94
N LEU A 42 -3.17 6.92 -12.11
CA LEU A 42 -2.61 7.47 -13.35
C LEU A 42 -2.56 9.01 -13.31
N ALA A 43 -3.62 9.65 -12.82
CA ALA A 43 -3.69 11.12 -12.67
C ALA A 43 -2.73 11.63 -11.59
N HIS A 44 -2.61 10.90 -10.47
CA HIS A 44 -1.67 11.17 -9.39
C HIS A 44 -0.45 10.28 -9.54
N THR A 45 0.31 10.59 -10.58
CA THR A 45 1.70 10.23 -10.69
C THR A 45 2.47 10.81 -9.48
N THR A 46 2.41 10.12 -8.35
CA THR A 46 2.93 10.59 -7.07
C THR A 46 4.39 10.16 -6.97
N TYR A 47 5.25 10.78 -7.77
CA TYR A 47 6.67 10.46 -7.80
C TYR A 47 7.41 11.08 -6.60
N GLY A 48 8.43 10.38 -6.10
CA GLY A 48 9.38 10.88 -5.08
C GLY A 48 8.80 11.10 -3.68
N SER A 49 9.26 12.18 -3.02
CA SER A 49 8.98 12.51 -1.62
C SER A 49 7.48 12.73 -1.32
N LYS A 50 6.69 13.24 -2.27
CA LYS A 50 5.26 13.52 -2.05
C LYS A 50 4.43 12.27 -1.72
N ALA A 51 4.75 11.13 -2.34
CA ALA A 51 4.06 9.87 -2.06
C ALA A 51 4.41 9.30 -0.68
N GLU A 52 5.67 9.47 -0.26
CA GLU A 52 6.08 9.05 1.08
C GLU A 52 5.39 9.90 2.15
N THR A 53 5.30 11.21 1.93
CA THR A 53 4.52 12.11 2.79
C THR A 53 3.05 11.70 2.83
N LEU A 54 2.42 11.45 1.68
CA LEU A 54 1.02 11.02 1.61
C LEU A 54 0.78 9.69 2.34
N ALA A 55 1.64 8.70 2.13
CA ALA A 55 1.53 7.40 2.80
C ALA A 55 1.69 7.53 4.33
N ASN A 56 2.68 8.31 4.79
CA ASN A 56 2.89 8.53 6.22
C ASN A 56 1.76 9.34 6.85
N GLN A 57 1.22 10.35 6.15
CA GLN A 57 0.03 11.09 6.61
C GLN A 57 -1.16 10.14 6.78
N LYS A 58 -1.45 9.33 5.75
CA LYS A 58 -2.57 8.38 5.81
C LYS A 58 -2.37 7.32 6.90
N PHE A 59 -1.14 6.87 7.09
CA PHE A 59 -0.78 5.95 8.16
C PHE A 59 -1.01 6.56 9.54
N ASN A 60 -0.58 7.81 9.76
CA ASN A 60 -0.76 8.49 11.04
C ASN A 60 -2.25 8.74 11.35
N GLU A 61 -3.06 9.11 10.34
CA GLU A 61 -4.52 9.22 10.48
C GLU A 61 -5.14 7.88 10.89
N MET A 62 -4.73 6.78 10.25
CA MET A 62 -5.19 5.44 10.59
C MET A 62 -4.80 5.07 12.03
N MET A 63 -3.56 5.32 12.43
CA MET A 63 -3.08 5.01 13.77
C MET A 63 -3.81 5.81 14.85
N GLY A 64 -4.09 7.10 14.60
CA GLY A 64 -4.88 7.93 15.50
C GLY A 64 -6.31 7.42 15.67
N LYS A 65 -6.95 6.92 14.60
CA LYS A 65 -8.27 6.26 14.71
C LYS A 65 -8.20 4.97 15.53
N CYS A 66 -7.11 4.22 15.40
CA CYS A 66 -6.93 2.97 16.14
C CYS A 66 -6.80 3.17 17.65
N GLU A 67 -6.40 4.35 18.14
CA GLU A 67 -6.22 4.60 19.58
C GLU A 67 -7.54 4.62 20.36
N THR A 68 -8.65 4.94 19.70
CA THR A 68 -9.98 5.02 20.32
C THR A 68 -10.96 4.01 19.74
N ALA A 69 -10.52 3.16 18.82
CA ALA A 69 -11.35 2.16 18.18
C ALA A 69 -11.43 0.88 19.01
N ASP A 70 -12.63 0.29 19.03
CA ASP A 70 -12.83 -1.08 19.55
C ASP A 70 -12.21 -2.13 18.62
N ASP A 71 -12.08 -1.82 17.32
CA ASP A 71 -11.52 -2.71 16.30
C ASP A 71 -10.43 -2.04 15.43
N PRO A 72 -9.21 -1.85 15.98
CA PRO A 72 -8.04 -1.32 15.26
C PRO A 72 -7.69 -2.02 13.95
N LEU A 73 -7.79 -3.35 13.88
CA LEU A 73 -7.36 -4.11 12.70
C LEU A 73 -8.19 -3.81 11.46
N LYS A 74 -9.46 -3.44 11.63
CA LYS A 74 -10.30 -2.97 10.53
C LYS A 74 -9.66 -1.78 9.80
N PHE A 75 -9.24 -0.77 10.55
CA PHE A 75 -8.59 0.42 9.97
C PHE A 75 -7.23 0.10 9.35
N CYS A 76 -6.48 -0.85 9.94
CA CYS A 76 -5.22 -1.33 9.38
C CYS A 76 -5.43 -1.99 8.00
N LEU A 77 -6.46 -2.82 7.84
CA LEU A 77 -6.80 -3.44 6.55
C LEU A 77 -7.34 -2.45 5.52
N GLU A 78 -8.14 -1.47 5.96
CA GLU A 78 -8.57 -0.37 5.08
C GLU A 78 -7.36 0.42 4.58
N PHE A 79 -6.37 0.67 5.43
CA PHE A 79 -5.11 1.28 5.03
C PHE A 79 -4.33 0.41 4.03
N CYS A 80 -4.25 -0.91 4.24
CA CYS A 80 -3.61 -1.82 3.28
C CYS A 80 -4.25 -1.70 1.89
N LYS A 81 -5.58 -1.79 1.83
CA LYS A 81 -6.34 -1.66 0.57
C LYS A 81 -6.10 -0.32 -0.10
N TRP A 82 -6.13 0.77 0.67
CA TRP A 82 -5.84 2.10 0.15
C TRP A 82 -4.43 2.17 -0.41
N PHE A 83 -3.43 1.68 0.32
CA PHE A 83 -2.03 1.75 -0.11
C PHE A 83 -1.81 1.02 -1.44
N GLU A 84 -2.34 -0.19 -1.57
CA GLU A 84 -2.23 -0.99 -2.80
C GLU A 84 -2.96 -0.35 -4.00
N GLN A 85 -4.07 0.32 -3.74
CA GLN A 85 -4.83 1.05 -4.76
C GLN A 85 -4.11 2.33 -5.20
N THR A 86 -3.52 3.07 -4.25
CA THR A 86 -2.83 4.34 -4.50
C THR A 86 -1.43 4.13 -5.09
N PHE A 87 -0.73 3.07 -4.72
CA PHE A 87 0.64 2.78 -5.15
C PHE A 87 0.73 1.42 -5.88
N PRO A 88 0.12 1.30 -7.09
CA PRO A 88 0.15 0.06 -7.85
C PRO A 88 1.54 -0.31 -8.37
N HIS A 89 2.49 0.64 -8.40
CA HIS A 89 3.85 0.48 -8.90
C HIS A 89 4.89 0.97 -7.89
N GLY A 90 5.82 0.09 -7.49
CA GLY A 90 6.88 0.43 -6.55
C GLY A 90 6.40 0.68 -5.11
N ARG A 91 7.32 1.08 -4.21
CA ARG A 91 7.07 1.38 -2.77
C ARG A 91 6.93 0.20 -1.82
N GLN A 92 7.31 -1.02 -2.22
CA GLN A 92 7.33 -2.19 -1.34
C GLN A 92 8.07 -1.93 -0.01
N ARG A 93 9.25 -1.28 -0.06
CA ARG A 93 10.02 -0.91 1.14
C ARG A 93 9.26 0.04 2.06
N LEU A 94 8.56 1.02 1.50
CA LEU A 94 7.75 1.95 2.28
C LEU A 94 6.57 1.22 2.91
N PHE A 95 5.84 0.42 2.14
CA PHE A 95 4.71 -0.34 2.67
C PHE A 95 5.14 -1.30 3.78
N TYR A 96 6.22 -2.06 3.54
CA TYR A 96 6.86 -2.93 4.52
C TYR A 96 7.16 -2.17 5.82
N SER A 97 7.79 -1.00 5.74
CA SER A 97 8.13 -0.22 6.94
C SER A 97 6.92 0.24 7.75
N LEU A 98 5.80 0.53 7.08
CA LEU A 98 4.55 0.95 7.73
C LEU A 98 3.83 -0.26 8.35
N LEU A 99 3.74 -1.37 7.62
CA LEU A 99 3.18 -2.62 8.13
C LEU A 99 3.97 -3.16 9.32
N TRP A 100 5.30 -3.01 9.31
CA TRP A 100 6.14 -3.42 10.45
C TRP A 100 5.73 -2.72 11.74
N LYS A 101 5.35 -1.44 11.68
CA LYS A 101 4.84 -0.69 12.85
C LYS A 101 3.49 -1.24 13.33
N VAL A 102 2.62 -1.67 12.42
CA VAL A 102 1.32 -2.27 12.74
C VAL A 102 1.52 -3.58 13.49
N VAL A 103 2.30 -4.51 12.94
CA VAL A 103 2.54 -5.81 13.58
C VAL A 103 3.29 -5.64 14.90
N HIS A 104 4.23 -4.69 15.00
CA HIS A 104 4.91 -4.41 16.26
C HIS A 104 3.94 -3.98 17.37
N LYS A 105 2.89 -3.23 17.02
CA LYS A 105 1.88 -2.76 17.99
C LYS A 105 0.85 -3.83 18.34
N TYR A 106 0.34 -4.56 17.35
CA TYR A 106 -0.87 -5.38 17.53
C TYR A 106 -0.64 -6.90 17.51
N ALA A 107 0.47 -7.41 16.96
CA ALA A 107 0.65 -8.85 16.73
C ALA A 107 0.67 -9.72 18.00
N LYS A 108 0.94 -9.11 19.16
CA LYS A 108 0.97 -9.78 20.46
C LYS A 108 -0.30 -9.57 21.29
N CYS A 109 -1.26 -8.79 20.79
CA CYS A 109 -2.53 -8.60 21.49
C CYS A 109 -3.29 -9.93 21.53
N PRO A 110 -3.72 -10.39 22.72
CA PRO A 110 -4.43 -11.67 22.86
C PRO A 110 -5.65 -11.80 21.96
N GLU A 111 -6.37 -10.68 21.72
CA GLU A 111 -7.55 -10.68 20.85
C GLU A 111 -7.26 -10.97 19.37
N TYR A 112 -5.99 -10.87 18.93
CA TYR A 112 -5.59 -11.03 17.52
C TYR A 112 -4.73 -12.26 17.23
N LEU A 113 -4.43 -13.10 18.23
CA LEU A 113 -3.58 -14.28 18.05
C LEU A 113 -4.18 -15.32 17.08
N ASP A 114 -5.51 -15.34 16.97
CA ASP A 114 -6.28 -16.24 16.10
C ASP A 114 -7.13 -15.46 15.08
N ASP A 115 -6.84 -14.17 14.86
CA ASP A 115 -7.61 -13.32 13.95
C ASP A 115 -7.05 -13.40 12.52
N GLU A 116 -7.87 -13.86 11.57
CA GLU A 116 -7.51 -13.94 10.15
C GLU A 116 -7.02 -12.60 9.59
N ARG A 117 -7.48 -11.48 10.13
CA ARG A 117 -7.07 -10.12 9.70
C ARG A 117 -5.63 -9.83 10.07
N MET A 118 -5.15 -10.35 11.21
CA MET A 118 -3.73 -10.28 11.57
C MET A 118 -2.89 -11.10 10.59
N LEU A 119 -3.34 -12.30 10.22
CA LEU A 119 -2.68 -13.10 9.17
C LEU A 119 -2.57 -12.32 7.86
N ARG A 120 -3.65 -11.66 7.41
CA ARG A 120 -3.61 -10.84 6.18
C ARG A 120 -2.58 -9.72 6.24
N ILE A 121 -2.39 -9.10 7.41
CA ILE A 121 -1.36 -8.07 7.60
C ILE A 121 0.04 -8.69 7.51
N TRP A 122 0.25 -9.89 8.08
CA TRP A 122 1.50 -10.64 7.92
C TRP A 122 1.78 -11.05 6.47
N GLU A 123 0.76 -11.51 5.73
CA GLU A 123 0.86 -11.81 4.30
C GLU A 123 1.30 -10.57 3.51
N ASN A 124 0.65 -9.43 3.73
CA ASN A 124 1.03 -8.17 3.10
C ASN A 124 2.46 -7.76 3.42
N LEU A 125 2.92 -7.97 4.66
CA LEU A 125 4.28 -7.69 5.07
C LEU A 125 5.29 -8.62 4.38
N ALA A 126 5.00 -9.92 4.32
CA ALA A 126 5.82 -10.93 3.66
C ALA A 126 5.92 -10.69 2.14
N ASP A 127 4.81 -10.38 1.47
CA ASP A 127 4.75 -10.08 0.04
C ASP A 127 5.54 -8.81 -0.35
N ASN A 128 5.83 -7.94 0.63
CA ASN A 128 6.59 -6.70 0.46
C ASN A 128 8.01 -6.76 1.06
N SER A 129 8.47 -7.93 1.49
CA SER A 129 9.77 -8.15 2.14
C SER A 129 10.97 -8.32 1.18
N LEU A 130 10.79 -8.16 -0.13
CA LEU A 130 11.84 -8.33 -1.15
C LEU A 130 12.48 -9.73 -1.17
N GLY A 131 11.69 -10.77 -0.91
CA GLY A 131 12.12 -12.17 -0.96
C GLY A 131 12.40 -12.79 0.41
N HIS A 132 12.28 -12.02 1.50
CA HIS A 132 12.47 -12.48 2.88
C HIS A 132 11.17 -12.94 3.55
N GLY A 133 10.20 -13.44 2.78
CA GLY A 133 8.87 -13.75 3.29
C GLY A 133 8.89 -14.87 4.33
N TRP A 134 9.80 -15.84 4.17
CA TRP A 134 10.00 -16.92 5.13
C TRP A 134 10.42 -16.38 6.50
N GLU A 135 11.38 -15.45 6.54
CA GLU A 135 11.88 -14.82 7.75
C GLU A 135 10.79 -14.02 8.47
N ILE A 136 9.88 -13.41 7.71
CA ILE A 136 8.70 -12.73 8.26
C ILE A 136 7.78 -13.71 8.98
N TYR A 137 7.43 -14.84 8.35
CA TYR A 137 6.60 -15.85 8.99
C TYR A 137 7.30 -16.54 10.16
N GLN A 138 8.61 -16.79 10.04
CA GLN A 138 9.41 -17.32 11.14
C GLN A 138 9.41 -16.37 12.34
N HIS A 139 9.54 -15.06 12.11
CA HIS A 139 9.42 -14.06 13.16
C HIS A 139 8.03 -14.06 13.79
N ALA A 140 6.97 -14.05 12.98
CA ALA A 140 5.59 -14.08 13.45
C ALA A 140 5.30 -15.31 14.34
N ASN A 141 5.80 -16.48 13.95
CA ASN A 141 5.72 -17.71 14.75
C ASN A 141 6.52 -17.61 16.05
N THR A 142 7.74 -17.07 16.00
CA THR A 142 8.61 -16.92 17.18
C THR A 142 7.98 -16.02 18.24
N ILE A 143 7.23 -14.99 17.83
CA ILE A 143 6.53 -14.09 18.75
C ILE A 143 5.13 -14.59 19.13
N GLY A 144 4.72 -15.76 18.64
CA GLY A 144 3.40 -16.36 18.93
C GLY A 144 2.24 -15.71 18.19
N SER A 145 2.47 -14.88 17.17
CA SER A 145 1.39 -14.17 16.48
C SER A 145 0.57 -15.05 15.53
N LEU A 146 1.07 -16.22 15.13
CA LEU A 146 0.41 -17.14 14.19
C LEU A 146 0.20 -18.54 14.80
N LEU A 147 -0.07 -18.61 16.11
CA LEU A 147 -0.10 -19.84 16.92
C LEU A 147 -1.01 -20.97 16.40
N ARG A 148 -2.06 -20.67 15.62
CA ARG A 148 -3.01 -21.69 15.12
C ARG A 148 -2.92 -22.06 13.65
N LEU A 149 -2.19 -21.31 12.82
CA LEU A 149 -2.11 -21.57 11.38
C LEU A 149 -0.91 -22.46 11.00
N ALA A 150 -0.02 -22.74 11.94
CA ALA A 150 1.15 -23.60 11.76
C ALA A 150 0.87 -25.11 11.93
N ILE A 151 -0.39 -25.51 12.08
CA ILE A 151 -0.80 -26.91 12.25
C ILE A 151 -1.88 -27.28 11.23
N VAL A 152 -1.48 -27.51 9.97
CA VAL A 152 -2.04 -28.55 9.07
C VAL A 152 -0.97 -28.94 8.05
#